data_AF-A0A5B9ED48-F1
#
_entry.id   AF-A0A5B9ED48-F1
#
_cell.length_a   1.000
_cell.length_b   1.000
_cell.length_c   1.000
_cell.angle_alpha   90.00
_cell.angle_beta   90.00
_cell.angle_gamma   90.00
#
_symmetry.space_group_name_H-M   'P 1'
#
loop_
_entity.id
_entity.type
_entity.pdbx_description
1 polymer ?
#
loop_
_entity_poly.entity_id
_entity_poly.type
_entity_poly.pdbx_seq_one_letter_code
_entity_poly.pdbx_strand_id
1 'polypeptide(L)'
;MRNYRSFVVFALTAMAALHCNAENRFCLGGETSHFTASERKSCAEQMRVARTLVARYSHVDNWHFVLVCGESNWAEYSEFSRNDPKALLRVVADTTLYDRTTYLRGDMLTTNDASSIDPRMLTALTELGSDRVASVEPSRQEYQPQADSFSADGRTP
;
A
#
# COMPACT_ATOMS: atom_id res chain seq x y z
N MET A 1 -60.36 -14.70 4.07
CA MET A 1 -59.42 -13.72 3.47
C MET A 1 -58.12 -13.80 4.25
N ARG A 2 -57.12 -14.50 3.71
CA ARG A 2 -55.81 -14.74 4.35
C ARG A 2 -54.76 -13.84 3.73
N ASN A 3 -54.03 -13.14 4.58
CA ASN A 3 -53.04 -12.12 4.26
C ASN A 3 -51.79 -12.75 3.59
N TYR A 4 -51.57 -12.49 2.30
CA TYR A 4 -50.36 -12.87 1.55
C TYR A 4 -49.69 -11.63 0.93
N ARG A 5 -49.27 -10.66 1.75
CA ARG A 5 -48.68 -9.42 1.22
C ARG A 5 -47.37 -8.96 1.86
N SER A 6 -46.70 -9.80 2.65
CA SER A 6 -45.50 -9.35 3.40
C SER A 6 -44.30 -10.29 3.32
N PHE A 7 -44.09 -10.99 2.21
CA PHE A 7 -42.90 -11.87 2.07
C PHE A 7 -41.98 -11.57 0.87
N VAL A 8 -42.32 -10.63 -0.02
CA VAL A 8 -41.50 -10.38 -1.22
C VAL A 8 -40.47 -9.24 -1.02
N VAL A 9 -40.61 -8.41 0.02
CA VAL A 9 -39.73 -7.23 0.20
C VAL A 9 -38.42 -7.56 0.94
N PHE A 10 -38.28 -8.73 1.54
CA PHE A 10 -37.06 -9.10 2.28
C PHE A 10 -35.98 -9.80 1.45
N ALA A 11 -36.21 -10.11 0.16
CA ALA A 11 -35.25 -10.84 -0.67
C ALA A 11 -34.30 -9.94 -1.48
N LEU A 12 -34.56 -8.62 -1.59
CA LEU A 12 -33.78 -7.70 -2.42
C LEU A 12 -32.72 -6.88 -1.67
N THR A 13 -32.73 -6.87 -0.33
CA THR A 13 -31.74 -6.15 0.50
C THR A 13 -30.59 -7.01 1.01
N ALA A 14 -30.57 -8.32 0.73
CA ALA A 14 -29.51 -9.22 1.18
C ALA A 14 -28.34 -9.39 0.19
N MET A 15 -28.46 -8.94 -1.07
CA MET A 15 -27.38 -9.09 -2.06
C MET A 15 -26.41 -7.90 -2.16
N ALA A 16 -26.68 -6.79 -1.49
CA ALA A 16 -25.81 -5.61 -1.54
C ALA A 16 -24.66 -5.62 -0.50
N ALA A 17 -24.59 -6.64 0.37
CA ALA A 17 -23.69 -6.64 1.52
C ALA A 17 -22.40 -7.48 1.36
N LEU A 18 -22.09 -7.99 0.16
CA LEU A 18 -20.91 -8.87 -0.05
C LEU A 18 -19.89 -8.37 -1.07
N HIS A 19 -20.07 -7.19 -1.66
CA HIS A 19 -19.03 -6.57 -2.48
C HIS A 19 -18.17 -5.66 -1.58
N CYS A 20 -17.50 -6.26 -0.59
CA CYS A 20 -16.30 -5.65 -0.05
C CYS A 20 -15.26 -5.79 -1.15
N ASN A 21 -15.30 -4.91 -2.16
CA ASN A 21 -14.34 -4.95 -3.25
C ASN A 21 -12.96 -4.81 -2.63
N ALA A 22 -12.12 -5.82 -2.81
CA ALA A 22 -10.71 -5.83 -2.47
C ALA A 22 -9.96 -4.78 -3.33
N GLU A 23 -10.23 -3.50 -3.11
CA GLU A 23 -9.66 -2.42 -3.91
C GLU A 23 -8.27 -2.05 -3.41
N ASN A 24 -7.35 -1.87 -4.35
CA ASN A 24 -6.02 -1.38 -4.06
C ASN A 24 -6.05 0.08 -3.62
N ARG A 25 -5.33 0.39 -2.55
CA ARG A 25 -5.20 1.75 -2.02
C ARG A 25 -3.90 2.38 -2.50
N PHE A 26 -3.92 3.67 -2.82
CA PHE A 26 -2.74 4.40 -3.31
C PHE A 26 -2.49 5.66 -2.49
N CYS A 27 -1.29 5.79 -1.94
CA CYS A 27 -0.85 6.93 -1.15
C CYS A 27 0.49 7.47 -1.68
N LEU A 28 0.83 8.71 -1.33
CA LEU A 28 2.16 9.26 -1.56
C LEU A 28 3.03 9.01 -0.32
N GLY A 29 4.26 8.57 -0.55
CA GLY A 29 5.27 8.39 0.50
C GLY A 29 6.23 9.58 0.55
N GLY A 30 6.62 9.95 1.77
CA GLY A 30 7.53 11.07 2.02
C GLY A 30 6.85 12.42 2.17
N GLU A 31 7.65 13.43 2.50
CA GLU A 31 7.21 14.82 2.61
C GLU A 31 7.06 15.42 1.20
N THR A 32 5.93 16.07 0.92
CA THR A 32 5.66 16.65 -0.42
C THR A 32 5.43 18.16 -0.37
N SER A 33 5.43 18.77 0.82
CA SER A 33 5.21 20.21 1.01
C SER A 33 6.24 21.10 0.32
N HIS A 34 7.44 20.59 0.09
CA HIS A 34 8.53 21.32 -0.58
C HIS A 34 8.48 21.23 -2.11
N PHE A 35 7.57 20.44 -2.70
CA PHE A 35 7.53 20.26 -4.15
C PHE A 35 7.13 21.54 -4.88
N THR A 36 7.92 21.85 -5.91
CA THR A 36 7.57 22.84 -6.93
C THR A 36 6.29 22.45 -7.68
N ALA A 37 5.71 23.39 -8.43
CA ALA A 37 4.55 23.10 -9.27
C ALA A 37 4.84 22.01 -10.32
N SER A 38 6.05 22.01 -10.89
CA SER A 38 6.50 20.99 -11.85
C SER A 38 6.66 19.62 -11.22
N GLU A 39 7.22 19.54 -10.02
CA GLU A 39 7.40 18.25 -9.31
C GLU A 39 6.06 17.66 -8.90
N ARG A 40 5.12 18.48 -8.43
CA ARG A 40 3.75 18.03 -8.14
C ARG A 40 3.06 17.48 -9.37
N LYS A 41 3.21 18.15 -10.52
CA LYS A 41 2.65 17.67 -11.79
C LYS A 41 3.28 16.34 -12.20
N SER A 42 4.60 16.21 -12.09
CA SER A 42 5.33 14.97 -12.39
C SER A 42 4.89 13.83 -11.48
N CYS A 43 4.78 14.07 -10.18
CA CYS A 43 4.37 13.08 -9.19
C CYS A 43 2.92 12.63 -9.39
N ALA A 44 2.01 13.56 -9.72
CA ALA A 44 0.63 13.22 -10.08
C ALA A 44 0.56 12.32 -11.33
N GLU A 45 1.43 12.56 -12.30
CA GLU A 45 1.54 11.74 -13.50
C GLU A 45 2.11 10.35 -13.19
N GLN A 46 3.16 10.26 -12.37
CA GLN A 46 3.70 8.98 -11.88
C GLN A 46 2.64 8.17 -11.12
N MET A 47 1.81 8.83 -10.30
CA MET A 47 0.67 8.20 -9.62
C MET A 47 -0.37 7.66 -10.60
N ARG A 48 -0.69 8.42 -11.66
CA ARG A 48 -1.59 7.97 -12.72
C ARG A 48 -1.04 6.73 -13.42
N VAL A 49 0.26 6.72 -13.74
CA VAL A 49 0.96 5.58 -14.35
C VAL A 49 0.97 4.37 -13.42
N ALA A 50 1.28 4.55 -12.13
CA ALA A 50 1.29 3.48 -11.13
C ALA A 50 -0.08 2.79 -11.04
N ARG A 51 -1.17 3.57 -10.92
CA ARG A 51 -2.54 3.05 -10.87
C ARG A 51 -2.89 2.27 -12.14
N THR A 52 -2.55 2.85 -13.30
CA THR A 52 -2.77 2.20 -14.60
C THR A 52 -1.99 0.90 -14.73
N LEU A 53 -0.77 0.87 -14.22
CA LEU A 53 0.09 -0.31 -14.23
C LEU A 53 -0.50 -1.42 -13.36
N VAL A 54 -0.79 -1.14 -12.08
CA VAL A 54 -1.34 -2.13 -11.14
C VAL A 54 -2.68 -2.66 -11.63
N ALA A 55 -3.53 -1.83 -12.24
CA ALA A 55 -4.81 -2.26 -12.80
C ALA A 55 -4.70 -3.32 -13.92
N ARG A 56 -3.51 -3.49 -14.53
CA ARG A 56 -3.25 -4.57 -15.51
C ARG A 56 -3.07 -5.94 -14.85
N TYR A 57 -2.82 -5.98 -13.54
CA TYR A 57 -2.56 -7.20 -12.79
C TYR A 57 -3.77 -7.52 -11.92
N SER A 58 -4.77 -8.19 -12.51
CA SER A 58 -6.05 -8.51 -11.85
C SER A 58 -5.92 -9.40 -10.62
N HIS A 59 -4.78 -10.06 -10.42
CA HIS A 59 -4.46 -10.88 -9.24
C HIS A 59 -3.87 -10.08 -8.07
N VAL A 60 -3.59 -8.79 -8.29
CA VAL A 60 -3.09 -7.89 -7.25
C VAL A 60 -4.30 -7.14 -6.70
N ASP A 61 -4.92 -7.69 -5.66
CA ASP A 61 -6.08 -7.12 -4.99
C ASP A 61 -5.81 -6.89 -3.49
N ASN A 62 -6.53 -5.95 -2.87
CA ASN A 62 -6.36 -5.61 -1.46
C ASN A 62 -4.89 -5.28 -1.05
N TRP A 63 -4.15 -4.60 -1.91
CA TRP A 63 -2.80 -4.10 -1.62
C TRP A 63 -2.79 -2.60 -1.37
N HIS A 64 -1.85 -2.16 -0.55
CA HIS A 64 -1.56 -0.75 -0.30
C HIS A 64 -0.30 -0.34 -1.08
N PHE A 65 -0.43 0.57 -2.03
CA PHE A 65 0.67 1.08 -2.82
C PHE A 65 1.07 2.46 -2.32
N VAL A 66 2.34 2.62 -1.96
CA VAL A 66 2.92 3.90 -1.54
C VAL A 66 3.89 4.36 -2.61
N LEU A 67 3.54 5.41 -3.35
CA LEU A 67 4.41 5.97 -4.38
C LEU A 67 5.36 6.99 -3.74
N VAL A 68 6.66 6.76 -3.85
CA VAL A 68 7.70 7.69 -3.42
C VAL A 68 8.20 8.45 -4.65
N CYS A 69 7.75 9.69 -4.82
CA CYS A 69 8.08 10.50 -5.99
C CYS A 69 9.46 11.13 -5.88
N GLY A 70 10.30 10.97 -6.91
CA GLY A 70 11.62 11.58 -6.98
C GLY A 70 12.73 10.74 -6.33
N GLU A 71 13.92 10.79 -6.93
CA GLU A 71 15.09 10.02 -6.50
C GLU A 71 15.53 10.35 -5.07
N SER A 72 15.54 11.63 -4.69
CA SER A 72 15.94 12.06 -3.35
C SER A 72 15.05 11.46 -2.26
N ASN A 73 13.74 11.46 -2.46
CA ASN A 73 12.80 10.88 -1.50
C ASN A 73 12.94 9.36 -1.40
N TRP A 74 13.27 8.68 -2.51
CA TRP A 74 13.57 7.24 -2.47
C TRP A 74 14.84 6.95 -1.68
N ALA A 75 15.88 7.77 -1.85
CA ALA A 75 17.11 7.65 -1.08
C ALA A 75 16.83 7.80 0.42
N GLU A 76 16.09 8.82 0.83
CA GLU A 76 15.66 9.01 2.22
C GLU A 76 14.86 7.81 2.74
N TYR A 77 13.84 7.36 2.01
CA TYR A 77 13.09 6.15 2.36
C TYR A 77 13.99 4.93 2.54
N SER A 78 14.94 4.72 1.63
CA SER A 78 15.86 3.57 1.66
C SER A 78 16.71 3.54 2.94
N GLU A 79 17.09 4.72 3.46
CA GLU A 79 17.80 4.86 4.73
C GLU A 79 16.92 4.52 5.94
N PHE A 80 15.62 4.80 5.87
CA PHE A 80 14.68 4.60 7.00
C PHE A 80 13.99 3.23 7.06
N SER A 81 13.85 2.54 5.92
CA SER A 81 13.04 1.31 5.74
C SER A 81 13.37 0.10 6.64
N ARG A 82 14.38 0.18 7.51
CA ARG A 82 14.93 -0.92 8.33
C ARG A 82 15.51 -2.09 7.53
N ASN A 83 15.51 -2.01 6.20
CA ASN A 83 16.29 -2.86 5.31
C ASN A 83 17.71 -2.30 5.16
N ASP A 84 18.68 -3.10 4.68
CA ASP A 84 20.02 -2.59 4.36
C ASP A 84 19.89 -1.48 3.30
N PRO A 85 20.26 -0.22 3.61
CA PRO A 85 20.09 0.90 2.68
C PRO A 85 20.77 0.64 1.33
N LYS A 86 21.89 -0.10 1.32
CA LYS A 86 22.59 -0.47 0.08
C LYS A 86 21.80 -1.45 -0.78
N ALA A 87 20.97 -2.29 -0.15
CA ALA A 87 20.10 -3.21 -0.87
C ALA A 87 18.98 -2.47 -1.61
N LEU A 88 18.43 -1.40 -1.01
CA LEU A 88 17.29 -0.66 -1.57
C LEU A 88 17.66 0.42 -2.60
N LEU A 89 18.91 0.87 -2.67
CA LEU A 89 19.35 1.86 -3.68
C LEU A 89 19.07 1.42 -5.13
N ARG A 90 19.12 0.11 -5.39
CA ARG A 90 18.85 -0.48 -6.71
C ARG A 90 17.44 -1.05 -6.84
N VAL A 91 16.65 -1.02 -5.77
CA VAL A 91 15.30 -1.57 -5.75
C VAL A 91 14.34 -0.53 -6.32
N VAL A 92 13.41 -1.02 -7.14
CA VAL A 92 12.37 -0.19 -7.77
C VAL A 92 11.02 -0.33 -7.07
N ALA A 93 10.84 -1.40 -6.30
CA ALA A 93 9.70 -1.62 -5.44
C ALA A 93 10.10 -2.41 -4.19
N ASP A 94 9.70 -1.97 -3.01
CA ASP A 94 9.91 -2.70 -1.75
C ASP A 94 8.56 -3.16 -1.21
N THR A 95 8.44 -4.43 -0.82
CA THR A 95 7.16 -5.04 -0.45
C THR A 95 7.22 -5.58 0.97
N THR A 96 6.33 -5.06 1.81
CA THR A 96 6.07 -5.59 3.15
C THR A 96 4.81 -6.46 3.10
N LEU A 97 4.99 -7.76 3.33
CA LEU A 97 3.89 -8.73 3.25
C LEU A 97 2.93 -8.63 4.45
N TYR A 98 3.44 -8.24 5.62
CA TYR A 98 2.67 -8.19 6.88
C TYR A 98 1.49 -7.20 6.81
N ASP A 99 1.71 -6.03 6.23
CA ASP A 99 0.70 -4.97 6.09
C ASP A 99 0.16 -4.86 4.65
N ARG A 100 0.58 -5.76 3.75
CA ARG A 100 0.30 -5.75 2.31
C ARG A 100 0.61 -4.38 1.70
N THR A 101 1.75 -3.80 2.06
CA THR A 101 2.21 -2.53 1.49
C THR A 101 3.34 -2.75 0.50
N THR A 102 3.22 -2.19 -0.70
CA THR A 102 4.31 -2.08 -1.68
C THR A 102 4.66 -0.62 -1.91
N TYR A 103 5.91 -0.27 -1.60
CA TYR A 103 6.50 1.03 -1.89
C TYR A 103 7.04 1.01 -3.32
N LEU A 104 6.64 1.98 -4.14
CA LEU A 104 7.04 2.08 -5.54
C LEU A 104 7.93 3.31 -5.73
N ARG A 105 9.06 3.13 -6.40
CA ARG A 105 9.97 4.23 -6.76
C ARG A 105 9.42 4.98 -7.97
N GLY A 106 8.95 6.21 -7.75
CA GLY A 106 8.17 6.96 -8.74
C GLY A 106 8.98 7.49 -9.92
N ASP A 107 10.26 7.84 -9.74
CA ASP A 107 11.16 8.25 -10.83
C ASP A 107 11.44 7.12 -11.84
N MET A 108 11.20 5.86 -11.45
CA MET A 108 11.28 4.68 -12.34
C MET A 108 9.97 4.41 -13.08
N LEU A 109 8.90 5.17 -12.78
CA LEU A 109 7.66 5.18 -13.54
C LEU A 109 7.75 6.31 -14.56
N THR A 110 8.02 5.93 -15.79
CA THR A 110 8.08 6.82 -16.94
C THR A 110 6.72 7.47 -17.18
N THR A 111 6.70 8.81 -17.12
CA THR A 111 5.49 9.63 -17.09
C THR A 111 4.66 9.59 -18.37
N ASN A 112 5.19 9.05 -19.47
CA ASN A 112 4.54 9.13 -20.79
C ASN A 112 4.29 7.78 -21.46
N ASP A 113 4.81 6.67 -20.93
CA ASP A 113 4.60 5.36 -21.55
C ASP A 113 4.76 4.21 -20.57
N ALA A 114 3.64 3.54 -20.27
CA ALA A 114 3.63 2.34 -19.45
C ALA A 114 4.40 1.15 -20.08
N SER A 115 4.73 1.21 -21.38
CA SER A 115 5.59 0.22 -22.04
C SER A 115 7.08 0.42 -21.71
N SER A 116 7.45 1.61 -21.21
CA SER A 116 8.81 1.96 -20.79
C SER A 116 9.05 1.81 -19.28
N ILE A 117 8.18 1.08 -18.59
CA ILE A 117 8.33 0.79 -17.16
C ILE A 117 9.52 -0.17 -16.95
N ASP A 118 10.32 0.08 -15.90
CA ASP A 118 11.44 -0.79 -15.55
C ASP A 118 10.96 -2.25 -15.37
N PRO A 119 11.56 -3.24 -16.06
CA PRO A 119 11.14 -4.64 -15.95
C PRO A 119 11.11 -5.18 -14.52
N ARG A 120 11.96 -4.66 -13.62
CA ARG A 120 11.99 -5.08 -12.21
C ARG A 120 10.72 -4.67 -11.47
N MET A 121 10.06 -3.59 -11.89
CA MET A 121 8.76 -3.16 -11.36
C MET A 121 7.68 -4.16 -11.75
N LEU A 122 7.72 -4.65 -13.00
CA LEU A 122 6.79 -5.65 -13.50
C LEU A 122 6.96 -6.98 -12.78
N THR A 123 8.21 -7.39 -12.53
CA THR A 123 8.52 -8.60 -11.74
C THR A 123 7.95 -8.47 -10.33
N ALA A 124 8.20 -7.34 -9.64
CA ALA A 124 7.69 -7.12 -8.29
C ALA A 124 6.15 -7.24 -8.22
N LEU A 125 5.43 -6.63 -9.17
CA LEU A 125 3.96 -6.72 -9.22
C LEU A 125 3.44 -8.13 -9.51
N THR A 126 4.14 -8.89 -10.35
CA THR A 126 3.78 -10.29 -10.65
C THR A 126 3.94 -11.18 -9.43
N GLU A 127 4.92 -10.90 -8.57
CA GLU A 127 5.19 -11.68 -7.36
C GLU A 127 4.14 -11.45 -6.26
N LEU A 128 3.46 -10.28 -6.23
CA LEU A 128 2.42 -9.96 -5.25
C LEU A 128 1.21 -10.91 -5.30
N GLY A 129 0.93 -11.50 -6.47
CA GLY A 129 -0.18 -12.45 -6.65
C GLY A 129 0.19 -13.91 -6.44
N SER A 130 1.43 -14.23 -6.08
CA SER A 130 1.84 -15.63 -5.87
C SER A 130 1.25 -16.18 -4.57
N ASP A 131 0.88 -17.47 -4.56
CA ASP A 131 0.33 -18.21 -3.40
C ASP A 131 1.17 -18.07 -2.10
N ARG A 132 2.46 -17.71 -2.23
CA ARG A 132 3.35 -17.38 -1.12
C ARG A 132 2.88 -16.18 -0.30
N VAL A 133 2.20 -15.22 -0.91
CA VAL A 133 1.67 -14.02 -0.24
C VAL A 133 0.28 -14.27 0.34
N ALA A 134 -0.52 -15.12 -0.30
CA ALA A 134 -1.87 -15.48 0.18
C ALA A 134 -1.85 -16.23 1.53
N SER A 135 -0.70 -16.81 1.91
CA SER A 135 -0.54 -17.61 3.13
C SER A 135 -0.11 -16.80 4.36
N VAL A 136 0.13 -15.48 4.24
CA VAL A 136 0.43 -14.61 5.39
C VAL A 136 -0.90 -14.20 6.03
N GLU A 137 -1.49 -15.09 6.83
CA GLU A 137 -2.52 -14.66 7.79
C GLU A 137 -1.89 -13.62 8.73
N PRO A 138 -2.55 -12.47 8.97
CA PRO A 138 -2.10 -11.55 10.00
C PRO A 138 -2.28 -12.25 11.33
N SER A 139 -1.19 -12.83 11.85
CA SER A 139 -1.09 -13.20 13.24
C SER A 139 -1.45 -11.96 14.03
N ARG A 140 -2.67 -11.93 14.56
CA ARG A 140 -3.17 -10.88 15.45
C ARG A 140 -2.26 -10.91 16.68
N GLN A 141 -1.15 -10.19 16.63
CA GLN A 141 -0.39 -9.87 17.81
C GLN A 141 -1.30 -8.98 18.64
N GLU A 142 -1.99 -9.58 19.62
CA GLU A 142 -2.56 -8.85 20.73
C GLU A 142 -1.47 -7.95 21.28
N TYR A 143 -1.61 -6.66 21.02
CA TYR A 143 -0.83 -5.62 21.68
C TYR A 143 -1.11 -5.77 23.18
N GLN A 144 -0.18 -6.39 23.90
CA GLN A 144 -0.09 -6.24 25.34
C GLN A 144 0.60 -4.91 25.60
N PRO A 145 -0.11 -3.87 26.08
CA PRO A 145 0.58 -2.70 26.60
C PRO A 145 1.51 -3.17 27.72
N GLN A 146 2.81 -2.95 27.56
CA GLN A 146 3.73 -3.04 28.69
C GLN A 146 3.29 -1.97 29.68
N ALA A 147 2.78 -2.41 30.82
CA ALA A 147 2.55 -1.53 31.95
C ALA A 147 3.92 -1.03 32.40
N ASP A 148 4.25 0.22 32.04
CA ASP A 148 5.37 0.93 32.61
C ASP A 148 5.13 1.03 34.11
N SER A 149 5.84 0.22 34.89
CA SER A 149 5.91 0.33 36.33
C SER A 149 6.69 1.58 36.68
N PHE A 150 5.98 2.72 36.72
CA PHE A 150 6.46 3.97 37.25
C PHE A 150 6.58 3.84 38.78
N SER A 151 7.74 3.40 39.26
CA SER A 151 8.11 3.51 40.67
C SER A 151 8.40 4.97 40.98
N ALA A 152 7.38 5.70 41.41
CA ALA A 152 7.53 6.96 42.12
C ALA A 152 7.62 6.66 43.62
N ASP A 153 8.84 6.69 44.17
CA ASP A 153 9.12 7.11 45.55
C ASP A 153 10.66 7.20 45.65
N GLY A 154 11.27 8.36 45.85
CA GLY A 154 10.86 9.44 46.72
C GLY A 154 11.89 9.55 47.84
N ARG A 155 13.07 10.15 47.55
CA ARG A 155 13.98 10.58 48.62
C ARG A 155 14.99 11.64 48.16
N THR A 156 14.78 12.85 48.65
CA THR A 156 15.76 13.88 49.02
C THR A 156 15.03 14.84 49.97
N PRO A 157 15.72 15.57 50.87
CA PRO A 157 17.16 15.76 51.02
C PRO A 157 17.81 14.89 52.11
#